data_AF-A0A841GEW2-F1
#
_entry.id   AF-A0A841GEW2-F1
#
_cell.length_a   1.000
_cell.length_b   1.000
_cell.length_c   1.000
_cell.angle_alpha   90.00
_cell.angle_beta   90.00
_cell.angle_gamma   90.00
#
_symmetry.space_group_name_H-M   'P 1'
#
loop_
_entity.id
_entity.type
_entity.pdbx_description
1 polymer ?
#
loop_
_entity_poly.entity_id
_entity_poly.type
_entity_poly.pdbx_seq_one_letter_code
_entity_poly.pdbx_strand_id
1 'polypeptide(L)'
;MFDIDDFGGALPKNEVVDSAVVRVEAVNTSANQLIFQIGSNEGHNMIAGIDDMSAGALGITTTSLDVTTQDAAERSIMVIDAAIHKVSSQRAALGAVQNRLEHTISNLGVAAENLTAAESRVRDADMAKEMMEFTKQQILLQSSMGMLAQANAQPQNVLQLLR
;
A
#
# COMPACT_ATOMS: atom_id res chain seq x y z
N MET A 1 -29.88 -19.11 -2.22
CA MET A 1 -29.36 -17.73 -2.10
C MET A 1 -28.19 -17.88 -1.16
N PHE A 2 -26.97 -17.82 -1.68
CA PHE A 2 -25.77 -18.06 -0.87
C PHE A 2 -25.58 -16.88 0.07
N ASP A 3 -25.52 -17.16 1.37
CA ASP A 3 -25.25 -16.17 2.40
C ASP A 3 -23.73 -16.08 2.63
N ILE A 4 -23.24 -14.93 3.04
CA ILE A 4 -21.80 -14.66 3.16
C ILE A 4 -21.14 -15.50 4.28
N ASP A 5 -21.95 -16.04 5.18
CA ASP A 5 -21.54 -16.95 6.26
C ASP A 5 -21.27 -18.39 5.76
N ASP A 6 -21.73 -18.76 4.55
CA ASP A 6 -21.48 -20.08 3.94
C ASP A 6 -20.00 -20.27 3.52
N PHE A 7 -19.19 -19.20 3.55
CA PHE A 7 -17.76 -19.19 3.22
C PHE A 7 -16.84 -18.99 4.43
N GLY A 8 -17.30 -19.26 5.65
CA GLY A 8 -16.43 -19.40 6.82
C GLY A 8 -16.06 -18.09 7.53
N GLY A 9 -16.90 -17.05 7.46
CA GLY A 9 -16.81 -15.88 8.34
C GLY A 9 -15.49 -15.10 8.28
N ALA A 10 -14.75 -15.19 7.17
CA ALA A 10 -13.42 -14.60 7.02
C ALA A 10 -13.38 -13.45 6.02
N LEU A 11 -14.41 -12.59 5.98
CA LEU A 11 -14.14 -11.21 5.60
C LEU A 11 -13.67 -10.49 6.86
N PRO A 12 -12.37 -10.18 6.99
CA PRO A 12 -11.94 -9.30 8.06
C PRO A 12 -12.76 -8.01 7.93
N LYS A 13 -13.45 -7.61 9.00
CA LYS A 13 -14.24 -6.38 9.10
C LYS A 13 -13.38 -5.10 9.01
N ASN A 14 -12.27 -5.17 8.32
CA ASN A 14 -11.33 -4.08 8.13
C ASN A 14 -10.46 -4.32 6.88
N GLU A 15 -10.99 -4.94 5.83
CA GLU A 15 -10.29 -5.01 4.54
C GLU A 15 -10.19 -3.58 3.98
N VAL A 16 -9.14 -2.88 4.43
CA VAL A 16 -8.65 -1.65 3.83
C VAL A 16 -8.14 -2.07 2.46
N VAL A 17 -9.05 -2.08 1.49
CA VAL A 17 -8.73 -2.16 0.08
C VAL A 17 -7.87 -0.94 -0.21
N ASP A 18 -6.59 -1.20 -0.44
CA ASP A 18 -5.60 -0.26 -0.93
C ASP A 18 -5.43 1.03 -0.10
N SER A 19 -4.53 0.96 0.88
CA SER A 19 -3.89 2.17 1.42
C SER A 19 -2.42 2.16 1.07
N ALA A 20 -2.10 2.42 -0.20
CA ALA A 20 -0.80 2.96 -0.63
C ALA A 20 -0.51 4.39 -0.07
N VAL A 21 -1.25 4.81 0.95
CA VAL A 21 -1.04 6.08 1.66
C VAL A 21 -0.44 5.76 3.03
N VAL A 22 0.72 6.34 3.31
CA VAL A 22 1.26 6.43 4.66
C VAL A 22 0.26 7.24 5.49
N ARG A 23 -0.59 6.55 6.24
CA ARG A 23 -1.52 7.16 7.20
C ARG A 23 -0.82 7.20 8.55
N VAL A 24 -0.81 8.37 9.18
CA VAL A 24 -0.41 8.53 10.59
C VAL A 24 -1.62 8.14 11.43
N GLU A 25 -1.66 6.88 11.89
CA GLU A 25 -2.70 6.40 12.80
C GLU A 25 -2.35 6.79 14.24
N ALA A 26 -2.76 7.99 14.63
CA ALA A 26 -2.75 8.54 16.00
C ALA A 26 -1.40 8.59 16.75
N VAL A 27 -1.22 9.66 17.53
CA VAL A 27 -0.15 9.77 18.53
C VAL A 27 -0.51 8.79 19.66
N ASN A 28 0.23 7.70 19.82
CA ASN A 28 -0.04 6.76 20.90
C ASN A 28 0.29 7.44 22.25
N THR A 29 -0.73 7.63 23.09
CA THR A 29 -0.71 8.46 24.31
C THR A 29 0.01 7.82 25.50
N SER A 30 1.24 7.36 25.29
CA SER A 30 2.16 6.95 26.38
C SER A 30 3.62 7.26 26.09
N ALA A 31 4.00 7.47 24.82
CA ALA A 31 5.28 8.05 24.42
C ALA A 31 5.03 8.80 23.11
N ASN A 32 5.59 9.99 22.91
CA ASN A 32 5.45 10.84 21.71
C ASN A 32 5.95 10.13 20.43
N GLN A 33 5.23 9.10 20.00
CA GLN A 33 5.57 8.20 18.92
C GLN A 33 4.48 8.30 17.85
N LEU A 34 4.93 8.53 16.63
CA LEU A 34 4.15 8.45 15.41
C LEU A 34 4.23 7.02 14.89
N ILE A 35 3.07 6.46 14.54
CA ILE A 35 2.98 5.16 13.89
C ILE A 35 2.63 5.42 12.43
N PHE A 36 3.51 4.99 11.53
CA PHE A 36 3.33 5.05 10.09
C PHE A 36 2.91 3.68 9.59
N GLN A 37 1.80 3.60 8.86
CA GLN A 37 1.48 2.43 8.04
C GLN A 37 2.36 2.47 6.78
N ILE A 38 3.23 1.48 6.61
CA ILE A 38 4.24 1.46 5.53
C ILE A 38 4.05 0.26 4.58
N GLY A 39 2.90 -0.40 4.61
CA GLY A 39 2.58 -1.52 3.73
C GLY A 39 1.10 -1.85 3.71
N SER A 40 0.70 -2.74 2.80
CA SER A 40 -0.71 -3.09 2.55
C SER A 40 -1.28 -4.14 3.52
N ASN A 41 -0.44 -4.85 4.28
CA ASN A 41 -0.90 -5.90 5.19
C ASN A 41 -0.79 -5.45 6.66
N GLU A 42 -1.58 -6.08 7.53
CA GLU A 42 -1.51 -5.90 8.98
C GLU A 42 -0.08 -6.14 9.51
N GLY A 43 0.35 -5.32 10.48
CA GLY A 43 1.67 -5.41 11.09
C GLY A 43 2.81 -4.74 10.30
N HIS A 44 2.55 -4.19 9.11
CA HIS A 44 3.52 -3.40 8.35
C HIS A 44 3.54 -1.94 8.81
N ASN A 45 3.91 -1.77 10.07
CA ASN A 45 3.89 -0.48 10.76
C ASN A 45 5.32 -0.11 11.13
N MET A 46 5.61 1.19 11.06
CA MET A 46 6.87 1.76 11.51
C MET A 46 6.60 2.77 12.61
N ILE A 47 7.31 2.64 13.72
CA ILE A 47 7.21 3.55 14.85
C ILE A 47 8.38 4.52 14.79
N ALA A 48 8.09 5.81 14.88
CA ALA A 48 9.08 6.88 14.98
C ALA A 48 8.72 7.79 16.16
N GLY A 49 9.64 7.96 17.10
CA GLY A 49 9.43 8.80 18.27
C GLY A 49 10.57 9.74 18.53
N ILE A 50 10.27 10.83 19.23
CA ILE A 50 11.27 11.70 19.82
C ILE A 50 11.10 11.66 21.33
N ASP A 51 12.12 11.16 22.02
CA ASP A 51 12.20 11.22 23.49
C ASP A 51 12.29 12.68 23.94
N ASP A 52 11.99 12.97 25.20
CA ASP A 52 12.12 14.35 25.70
C ASP A 52 13.58 14.84 25.61
N MET A 53 13.82 15.82 24.74
CA MET A 53 15.11 16.48 24.52
C MET A 53 15.17 17.87 25.19
N SER A 54 14.27 18.15 26.14
CA SER A 54 14.34 19.36 26.95
C SER A 54 15.66 19.43 27.75
N ALA A 55 16.10 20.63 28.10
CA ALA A 55 17.32 20.83 28.88
C ALA A 55 17.31 19.99 30.18
N GLY A 56 16.18 19.91 30.88
CA GLY A 56 16.02 19.08 32.07
C GLY A 56 16.19 17.58 31.79
N ALA A 57 15.57 17.06 30.73
CA ALA A 57 15.68 15.65 30.34
C ALA A 57 17.06 15.26 29.77
N LEU A 58 17.84 16.24 29.33
CA LEU A 58 19.25 16.11 28.95
C LEU A 58 20.21 16.27 30.14
N GLY A 59 19.70 16.59 31.33
CA GLY A 59 20.52 16.80 32.53
C GLY A 59 21.21 18.18 32.57
N ILE A 60 20.81 19.10 31.69
CA ILE A 60 21.29 20.50 31.64
C ILE A 60 20.40 21.31 32.61
N THR A 61 20.83 21.38 33.86
CA THR A 61 20.15 22.14 34.93
C THR A 61 21.11 23.17 35.51
N THR A 62 20.55 24.15 36.21
CA THR A 62 21.35 25.17 36.92
C THR A 62 22.24 24.59 38.03
N THR A 63 21.94 23.37 38.47
CA THR A 63 22.74 22.63 39.47
C THR A 63 23.80 21.74 38.85
N SER A 64 23.63 21.31 37.60
CA SER A 64 24.61 20.46 36.90
C SER A 64 25.61 21.26 36.06
N LEU A 65 25.26 22.49 35.68
CA LEU A 65 26.18 23.44 35.08
C LEU A 65 26.64 24.48 36.11
N ASP A 66 27.86 24.29 36.60
CA ASP A 66 28.53 25.22 37.49
C ASP A 66 29.98 25.40 37.02
N VAL A 67 30.40 26.65 36.83
CA VAL A 67 31.73 27.03 36.32
C VAL A 67 32.50 27.87 37.35
N THR A 68 32.05 27.87 38.62
CA THR A 68 32.68 28.66 39.69
C THR A 68 34.01 28.07 40.18
N THR A 69 34.25 26.78 39.96
CA THR A 69 35.49 26.09 40.29
C THR A 69 35.97 25.24 39.10
N GLN A 70 37.28 24.92 39.06
CA GLN A 70 37.84 24.09 38.00
C GLN A 70 37.17 22.71 37.93
N ASP A 71 37.04 22.02 39.07
CA ASP A 71 36.37 20.71 39.14
C ASP A 71 34.91 20.77 38.68
N ALA A 72 34.18 21.83 39.04
CA ALA A 72 32.80 22.02 38.61
C ALA A 72 32.71 22.29 37.10
N ALA A 73 33.63 23.08 36.55
CA ALA A 73 33.71 23.34 35.12
C ALA A 73 33.99 22.05 34.33
N GLU A 74 34.92 21.21 34.79
CA GLU A 74 35.21 19.91 34.17
C GLU A 74 33.99 18.98 34.18
N ARG A 75 33.24 18.94 35.28
CA ARG A 75 31.97 18.17 35.36
C ARG A 75 30.90 18.73 34.43
N SER A 76 30.78 20.05 34.32
CA SER A 76 29.82 20.70 33.43
C SER A 76 30.08 20.35 31.97
N ILE A 77 31.35 20.26 31.56
CA ILE A 77 31.74 19.81 30.22
C ILE A 77 31.28 18.36 29.98
N MET A 78 31.49 17.46 30.94
CA MET A 78 31.02 16.07 30.83
C MET A 78 29.50 15.96 30.70
N VAL A 79 28.74 16.78 31.44
CA VAL A 79 27.27 16.81 31.34
C VAL A 79 26.82 17.27 29.95
N ILE A 80 27.46 18.31 29.40
CA ILE A 80 27.17 18.80 28.05
C ILE A 80 27.51 17.74 27.00
N ASP A 81 28.65 17.07 27.13
CA ASP A 81 29.06 16.02 26.19
C ASP A 81 28.07 14.85 26.19
N ALA A 82 27.63 14.41 27.37
CA ALA A 82 26.59 13.39 27.50
C ALA A 82 25.25 13.83 26.87
N ALA A 83 24.86 15.10 27.05
CA ALA A 83 23.66 15.66 26.42
C ALA A 83 23.78 15.68 24.87
N ILE A 84 24.93 16.09 24.35
CA ILE A 84 25.22 16.08 22.90
C ILE A 84 25.16 14.65 22.37
N HIS A 85 25.76 13.69 23.07
CA HIS A 85 25.69 12.27 22.70
C HIS A 85 24.26 11.75 22.64
N LYS A 86 23.41 12.10 23.62
CA LYS A 86 21.99 11.72 23.64
C LYS A 86 21.25 12.30 22.44
N VAL A 87 21.39 13.59 22.15
CA VAL A 87 20.76 14.23 20.98
C VAL A 87 21.28 13.62 19.67
N SER A 88 22.58 13.37 19.58
CA SER A 88 23.19 12.76 18.39
C SER A 88 22.65 11.34 18.16
N SER A 89 22.52 10.54 19.21
CA SER A 89 21.94 9.20 19.14
C SER A 89 20.49 9.24 18.66
N GLN A 90 19.71 10.22 19.12
CA GLN A 90 18.33 10.40 18.69
C GLN A 90 18.24 10.78 17.21
N ARG A 91 19.11 11.67 16.74
CA ARG A 91 19.21 12.03 15.31
C ARG A 91 19.62 10.84 14.45
N ALA A 92 20.53 10.01 14.93
CA ALA A 92 20.93 8.79 14.23
C ALA A 92 19.77 7.79 14.11
N ALA A 93 18.98 7.61 15.17
CA ALA A 93 17.79 6.78 15.15
C ALA A 93 16.74 7.30 14.14
N LEU A 94 16.50 8.61 14.11
CA LEU A 94 15.61 9.23 13.11
C LEU A 94 16.13 9.06 11.68
N GLY A 95 17.44 9.19 11.46
CA GLY A 95 18.05 8.92 10.16
C GLY A 95 17.89 7.46 9.71
N ALA A 96 17.99 6.51 10.63
CA ALA A 96 17.72 5.10 10.33
C ALA A 96 16.26 4.85 9.97
N VAL A 97 15.32 5.48 10.68
CA VAL A 97 13.88 5.47 10.33
C VAL A 97 13.65 6.06 8.95
N GLN A 98 14.27 7.19 8.63
CA GLN A 98 14.19 7.81 7.30
C GLN A 98 14.70 6.88 6.19
N ASN A 99 15.88 6.28 6.35
CA ASN A 99 16.42 5.34 5.37
C ASN A 99 15.46 4.17 5.13
N ARG A 100 14.89 3.61 6.20
CA ARG A 100 13.90 2.54 6.08
C ARG A 100 12.63 3.02 5.35
N LEU A 101 12.13 4.22 5.65
CA LEU A 101 10.99 4.80 4.93
C LEU A 101 11.28 4.96 3.43
N GLU A 102 12.46 5.49 3.06
CA GLU A 102 12.87 5.66 1.67
C GLU A 102 12.95 4.30 0.94
N HIS A 103 13.54 3.29 1.58
CA HIS A 103 13.55 1.93 1.03
C HIS A 103 12.16 1.33 0.89
N THR A 104 11.28 1.54 1.88
CA THR A 104 9.91 1.05 1.82
C THR A 104 9.11 1.74 0.72
N ILE A 105 9.25 3.07 0.56
CA ILE A 105 8.63 3.82 -0.54
C ILE A 105 9.10 3.29 -1.88
N SER A 106 10.41 3.07 -2.05
CA SER A 106 10.95 2.52 -3.30
C SER A 106 10.40 1.12 -3.59
N ASN A 107 10.35 0.24 -2.60
CA ASN A 107 9.79 -1.10 -2.75
C ASN A 107 8.29 -1.07 -3.06
N LEU A 108 7.52 -0.22 -2.39
CA LEU A 108 6.09 -0.04 -2.65
C LEU A 108 5.83 0.52 -4.05
N GLY A 109 6.68 1.43 -4.55
CA GLY A 109 6.59 1.93 -5.92
C GLY A 109 6.74 0.82 -6.95
N VAL A 110 7.73 -0.06 -6.77
CA VAL A 110 7.93 -1.24 -7.64
C VAL A 110 6.77 -2.24 -7.52
N ALA A 111 6.28 -2.48 -6.31
CA ALA A 111 5.12 -3.35 -6.10
C ALA A 111 3.86 -2.80 -6.76
N ALA A 112 3.61 -1.50 -6.66
CA ALA A 112 2.49 -0.82 -7.31
C ALA A 112 2.58 -0.92 -8.83
N GLU A 113 3.75 -0.68 -9.41
CA GLU A 113 3.98 -0.85 -10.86
C GLU A 113 3.67 -2.28 -11.33
N ASN A 114 4.16 -3.28 -10.59
CA ASN A 114 3.90 -4.68 -10.88
C ASN A 114 2.42 -5.05 -10.77
N LEU A 115 1.72 -4.51 -9.77
CA LEU A 115 0.29 -4.74 -9.57
C LEU A 115 -0.54 -4.09 -10.68
N THR A 116 -0.26 -2.84 -11.04
CA THR A 116 -0.93 -2.16 -12.16
C THR A 116 -0.70 -2.89 -13.48
N ALA A 117 0.53 -3.39 -13.72
CA ALA A 117 0.82 -4.19 -14.92
C ALA A 117 0.07 -5.53 -14.91
N ALA A 118 -0.05 -6.18 -13.75
CA ALA A 118 -0.84 -7.40 -13.60
C ALA A 118 -2.33 -7.15 -13.81
N GLU A 119 -2.88 -6.08 -13.23
CA GLU A 119 -4.26 -5.65 -13.42
C GLU A 119 -4.55 -5.36 -14.90
N SER A 120 -3.68 -4.62 -15.59
CA SER A 120 -3.78 -4.35 -17.02
C SER A 120 -3.85 -5.65 -17.84
N ARG A 121 -3.00 -6.63 -17.55
CA ARG A 121 -3.01 -7.93 -18.24
C ARG A 121 -4.30 -8.72 -17.98
N VAL A 122 -4.81 -8.71 -16.75
CA VAL A 122 -6.07 -9.39 -16.41
C VAL A 122 -7.22 -8.72 -17.14
N ARG A 123 -7.30 -7.39 -17.10
CA ARG A 123 -8.33 -6.61 -17.79
C ARG A 123 -8.28 -6.82 -19.30
N ASP A 124 -7.10 -6.83 -19.90
CA ASP A 124 -6.94 -7.06 -21.34
C ASP A 124 -7.32 -8.49 -21.73
N ALA A 125 -6.99 -9.49 -20.91
CA ALA A 125 -7.40 -10.88 -21.14
C ALA A 125 -8.92 -11.05 -21.05
N ASP A 126 -9.56 -10.43 -20.06
CA ASP A 126 -11.01 -10.46 -19.90
C ASP A 126 -11.73 -9.70 -21.03
N MET A 127 -11.22 -8.53 -21.45
CA MET A 127 -11.74 -7.83 -22.63
C MET A 127 -11.56 -8.65 -23.91
N ALA A 128 -10.41 -9.30 -24.11
CA ALA A 128 -10.20 -10.17 -25.27
C ALA A 128 -11.20 -11.33 -25.30
N LYS A 129 -11.49 -11.94 -24.13
CA LYS A 129 -12.49 -13.00 -24.00
C LYS A 129 -13.89 -12.51 -24.37
N GLU A 130 -14.31 -11.35 -23.87
CA GLU A 130 -15.61 -10.77 -24.19
C GLU A 130 -15.71 -10.39 -25.68
N MET A 131 -14.65 -9.82 -26.26
CA MET A 131 -14.61 -9.49 -27.69
C MET A 131 -14.64 -10.73 -28.58
N MET A 132 -14.01 -11.84 -28.17
CA MET A 132 -14.10 -13.12 -28.88
C MET A 132 -15.53 -13.67 -28.85
N GLU A 133 -16.18 -13.65 -27.69
CA GLU A 133 -17.56 -14.13 -27.56
C GLU A 133 -18.54 -13.23 -28.33
N PHE A 134 -18.37 -11.90 -28.28
CA PHE A 134 -19.11 -10.95 -29.09
C PHE A 134 -18.92 -11.22 -30.59
N THR A 135 -17.67 -11.43 -31.05
CA THR A 135 -17.38 -11.73 -32.46
C THR A 135 -18.01 -13.06 -32.88
N LYS A 136 -17.94 -14.09 -32.04
CA LYS A 136 -18.58 -15.39 -32.28
C LYS A 136 -20.10 -15.25 -32.39
N GLN A 137 -20.73 -14.48 -31.50
CA GLN A 137 -22.17 -14.18 -31.59
C GLN A 137 -22.51 -13.43 -32.88
N GLN A 138 -21.70 -12.44 -33.28
CA GLN A 138 -21.87 -11.72 -34.53
C GLN A 138 -21.77 -12.64 -35.76
N ILE A 139 -20.77 -13.54 -35.78
CA ILE A 139 -20.61 -14.54 -36.84
C ILE A 139 -21.81 -15.51 -36.85
N LEU A 140 -22.29 -15.96 -35.70
CA LEU A 140 -23.47 -16.83 -35.61
C LEU A 140 -24.73 -16.12 -36.12
N LEU A 141 -24.92 -14.84 -35.82
CA LEU A 141 -26.04 -14.04 -36.33
C LEU A 141 -25.97 -13.87 -37.84
N GLN A 142 -24.80 -13.51 -38.39
CA GLN A 142 -24.60 -13.42 -39.83
C GLN A 142 -24.77 -14.77 -40.54
N SER A 143 -24.25 -15.85 -39.94
CA SER A 143 -24.40 -17.22 -40.46
C SER A 143 -25.85 -17.69 -40.40
N SER A 144 -26.59 -17.35 -39.34
CA SER A 144 -28.01 -17.67 -39.20
C SER A 144 -28.84 -16.94 -40.25
N MET A 145 -28.55 -15.66 -40.53
CA MET A 145 -29.19 -14.92 -41.62
C MET A 145 -28.88 -15.52 -43.00
N GLY A 146 -27.62 -15.88 -43.26
CA GLY A 146 -27.20 -16.54 -44.49
C GLY A 146 -27.80 -17.94 -44.66
N MET A 147 -27.86 -18.73 -43.59
CA MET A 147 -28.52 -20.04 -43.58
C MET A 147 -30.02 -19.93 -43.77
N LEU A 148 -30.69 -18.94 -43.16
CA LEU A 148 -32.11 -18.69 -43.41
C LEU A 148 -32.35 -18.27 -44.86
N ALA A 149 -31.49 -17.44 -45.45
CA ALA A 149 -31.59 -17.08 -46.85
C ALA A 149 -31.40 -18.30 -47.78
N GLN A 150 -30.40 -19.14 -47.51
CA GLN A 150 -30.12 -20.36 -48.29
C GLN A 150 -31.21 -21.43 -48.12
N ALA A 151 -31.71 -21.62 -46.90
CA ALA A 151 -32.79 -22.55 -46.59
C ALA A 151 -34.14 -22.10 -47.18
N ASN A 152 -34.35 -20.79 -47.39
CA ASN A 152 -35.51 -20.28 -48.12
C ASN A 152 -35.36 -20.39 -49.65
N ALA A 153 -34.13 -20.36 -50.17
CA ALA A 153 -33.86 -20.51 -51.62
C ALA A 153 -33.93 -21.97 -52.10
N GLN A 154 -33.56 -22.94 -51.26
CA GLN A 154 -33.61 -24.37 -51.59
C GLN A 154 -35.02 -24.86 -52.00
N PRO A 155 -36.10 -24.58 -51.24
CA PRO A 155 -37.46 -24.95 -51.61
C PRO A 155 -37.92 -24.36 -52.95
N GLN A 156 -37.51 -23.11 -53.25
CA GLN A 156 -37.89 -22.43 -54.49
C GLN A 156 -37.27 -23.09 -55.73
N ASN A 157 -36.04 -23.60 -55.62
CA ASN A 157 -35.41 -24.37 -56.69
C ASN A 157 -36.07 -25.74 -56.88
N VAL A 158 -36.53 -26.40 -55.80
CA VAL A 158 -37.28 -27.66 -55.90
C VAL A 158 -38.65 -27.45 -56.56
N LEU A 159 -39.31 -26.32 -56.28
CA LEU A 159 -40.56 -25.94 -56.95
C LEU A 159 -40.38 -25.63 -58.46
N GLN A 160 -39.20 -25.20 -58.90
CA GLN A 160 -38.89 -25.08 -60.33
C GLN A 160 -38.68 -26.45 -61.02
N LEU A 161 -38.25 -27.47 -60.29
CA LEU A 161 -38.09 -28.85 -60.79
C LEU A 161 -39.41 -29.64 -60.81
N LEU A 162 -40.48 -29.12 -60.19
CA LEU A 162 -41.82 -29.70 -60.17
C LEU A 162 -42.79 -29.06 -61.20
N ARG A 163 -42.26 -28.33 -62.19
CA ARG A 163 -43.01 -27.71 -63.29
C ARG A 163 -42.70 -28.35 -64.63
#